data_AF-A0A2G7FKU4-F1
#
_entry.id   AF-A0A2G7FKU4-F1
#
_cell.length_a   1.000
_cell.length_b   1.000
_cell.length_c   1.000
_cell.angle_alpha   90.00
_cell.angle_beta   90.00
_cell.angle_gamma   90.00
#
_symmetry.space_group_name_H-M   'P 1'
#
loop_
_entity.id
_entity.type
_entity.pdbx_description
1 polymer ?
#
loop_
_entity_poly.entity_id
_entity_poly.type
_entity_poly.pdbx_seq_one_letter_code
_entity_poly.pdbx_strand_id
1 'polypeptide(L)'
;MTEDSSINLNPSRQDASPSPPPPAPVPLTPGPRATVLQKTFNQALLRTLRANSYANFSGCFPTPAKHVPASLESVWRQLNAKLEESARAEFEDIIHERDAIRQLNELDRLMGEARHRRDRGQGQGDVAPHTLTPEQLYRARLAPHLQEAQTALNENIESTQNENVALSQRIQSQRSEIEDLLSSLESVVADLEGAATAATQFSAENNLRKEALQMEEEVKARSDI
;
A
#
# COMPACT_ATOMS: atom_id res chain seq x y z
N MET A 1 39.78 -35.56 2.65
CA MET A 1 39.64 -35.23 1.21
C MET A 1 38.21 -34.70 1.06
N THR A 2 37.99 -33.37 1.13
CA THR A 2 38.06 -32.39 0.00
C THR A 2 37.04 -32.76 -1.09
N GLU A 3 36.08 -31.97 -1.57
CA GLU A 3 35.69 -30.53 -1.58
C GLU A 3 34.13 -30.52 -1.72
N ASP A 4 33.32 -29.60 -1.20
CA ASP A 4 33.16 -28.14 -1.36
C ASP A 4 32.59 -27.65 -2.71
N SER A 5 31.74 -26.60 -2.64
CA SER A 5 31.00 -25.84 -3.70
C SER A 5 29.51 -26.22 -3.85
N SER A 6 28.51 -25.56 -3.24
CA SER A 6 28.11 -24.14 -3.13
C SER A 6 27.41 -23.55 -4.38
N ILE A 7 26.31 -22.81 -4.10
CA ILE A 7 25.63 -21.74 -4.91
C ILE A 7 24.66 -22.27 -6.00
N ASN A 8 23.37 -21.90 -6.09
CA ASN A 8 22.76 -20.59 -5.89
C ASN A 8 21.26 -20.67 -5.52
N LEU A 9 20.86 -19.82 -4.58
CA LEU A 9 19.48 -19.45 -4.27
C LEU A 9 18.88 -18.65 -5.42
N ASN A 10 17.62 -18.90 -5.77
CA ASN A 10 16.86 -17.94 -6.56
C ASN A 10 15.40 -17.87 -6.09
N PRO A 11 15.04 -16.96 -5.16
CA PRO A 11 13.65 -16.65 -4.90
C PRO A 11 13.41 -15.16 -5.21
N SER A 12 13.22 -14.81 -6.49
CA SER A 12 12.69 -13.47 -6.86
C SER A 12 12.22 -13.45 -8.32
N ARG A 13 11.07 -14.06 -8.62
CA ARG A 13 10.27 -13.63 -9.78
C ARG A 13 9.37 -12.48 -9.33
N GLN A 14 9.97 -11.30 -9.37
CA GLN A 14 9.43 -10.01 -9.76
C GLN A 14 7.92 -9.83 -9.63
N ASP A 15 7.60 -8.98 -8.67
CA ASP A 15 6.33 -8.34 -8.41
C ASP A 15 5.60 -7.94 -9.69
N ALA A 16 4.39 -8.46 -9.82
CA ALA A 16 3.43 -7.96 -10.79
C ALA A 16 3.14 -6.48 -10.47
N SER A 17 3.31 -5.63 -11.48
CA SER A 17 2.86 -4.23 -11.58
C SER A 17 1.74 -3.86 -10.59
N PRO A 18 1.90 -2.85 -9.72
CA PRO A 18 0.84 -2.39 -8.85
C PRO A 18 -0.20 -1.64 -9.68
N SER A 19 -1.16 -2.40 -10.22
CA SER A 19 -2.39 -1.82 -10.74
C SER A 19 -3.10 -1.13 -9.57
N PRO A 20 -3.63 0.09 -9.76
CA PRO A 20 -4.31 0.80 -8.68
C PRO A 20 -5.45 -0.06 -8.12
N PRO A 21 -5.73 0.01 -6.80
CA PRO A 21 -6.91 -0.63 -6.25
C PRO A 21 -8.14 -0.15 -7.04
N PRO A 22 -9.01 -1.05 -7.50
CA PRO A 22 -10.17 -0.66 -8.27
C PRO A 22 -10.98 0.36 -7.48
N PRO A 23 -11.47 1.44 -8.12
CA PRO A 23 -12.31 2.42 -7.44
C PRO A 23 -13.47 1.68 -6.77
N ALA A 24 -13.80 2.09 -5.54
CA ALA A 24 -14.86 1.46 -4.75
C ALA A 24 -16.12 1.28 -5.62
N PRO A 25 -16.82 0.12 -5.53
CA PRO A 25 -17.97 -0.16 -6.38
C PRO A 25 -18.97 0.99 -6.31
N VAL A 26 -19.13 1.70 -7.43
CA VAL A 26 -20.15 2.73 -7.52
C VAL A 26 -21.49 2.01 -7.44
N PRO A 27 -22.38 2.39 -6.52
CA PRO A 27 -23.68 1.76 -6.44
C PRO A 27 -24.41 1.97 -7.76
N LEU A 28 -24.92 0.87 -8.36
CA LEU A 28 -25.78 0.91 -9.55
C LEU A 28 -27.17 1.47 -9.23
N THR A 29 -27.44 1.78 -7.97
CA THR A 29 -28.69 2.42 -7.57
C THR A 29 -28.69 3.88 -8.03
N PRO A 30 -29.81 4.38 -8.60
CA PRO A 30 -29.89 5.78 -9.03
C PRO A 30 -29.59 6.74 -7.88
N GLY A 31 -28.52 7.53 -8.02
CA GLY A 31 -28.23 8.64 -7.13
C GLY A 31 -29.16 9.84 -7.36
N PRO A 32 -29.01 10.92 -6.58
CA PRO A 32 -29.95 12.05 -6.60
C PRO A 32 -30.05 12.67 -8.00
N ARG A 33 -28.93 12.79 -8.71
CA ARG A 33 -28.90 13.36 -10.07
C ARG A 33 -29.51 12.41 -11.11
N ALA A 34 -29.27 11.11 -11.00
CA ALA A 34 -29.89 10.11 -11.87
C ALA A 34 -31.42 10.07 -11.68
N THR A 35 -31.90 10.16 -10.43
CA THR A 35 -33.35 10.27 -10.14
C THR A 35 -33.95 11.54 -10.73
N VAL A 36 -33.25 12.67 -10.64
CA VAL A 36 -33.71 13.93 -11.27
C VAL A 36 -33.80 13.78 -12.79
N LEU A 37 -32.80 13.18 -13.44
CA LEU A 37 -32.82 12.93 -14.89
C LEU A 37 -34.05 12.12 -15.30
N GLN A 38 -34.28 10.97 -14.65
CA GLN A 38 -35.44 10.12 -14.92
C GLN A 38 -36.76 10.86 -14.66
N LYS A 39 -36.85 11.63 -13.57
CA LYS A 39 -38.05 12.41 -13.24
C LYS A 39 -38.32 13.48 -14.29
N THR A 40 -37.31 14.23 -14.71
CA THR A 40 -37.44 15.29 -15.71
C THR A 40 -37.83 14.72 -17.07
N PHE A 41 -37.25 13.58 -17.47
CA PHE A 41 -37.64 12.88 -18.70
C PHE A 41 -39.12 12.47 -18.67
N ASN A 42 -39.55 11.78 -17.62
CA ASN A 42 -40.94 11.35 -17.47
C ASN A 42 -41.91 12.54 -17.48
N GLN A 43 -41.57 13.64 -16.81
CA GLN A 43 -42.38 14.86 -16.82
C GLN A 43 -42.45 15.49 -18.22
N ALA A 44 -41.34 15.53 -18.96
CA ALA A 44 -41.30 16.03 -20.33
C ALA A 44 -42.16 15.17 -21.26
N LEU A 45 -42.03 13.84 -21.18
CA LEU A 45 -42.83 12.90 -21.97
C LEU A 45 -44.33 13.07 -21.73
N LEU A 46 -44.75 13.14 -20.46
CA LEU A 46 -46.15 13.39 -20.09
C LEU A 46 -46.65 14.74 -20.62
N ARG A 47 -45.82 15.78 -20.62
CA ARG A 47 -46.20 17.09 -21.16
C ARG A 47 -46.37 17.05 -22.67
N THR A 48 -45.51 16.32 -23.39
CA THR A 48 -45.62 16.10 -24.84
C THR A 48 -46.89 15.33 -25.20
N LEU A 49 -47.19 14.26 -24.47
CA LEU A 49 -48.41 13.46 -24.68
C LEU A 49 -49.69 14.28 -24.40
N ARG A 50 -49.67 15.12 -23.36
CA ARG A 50 -50.81 16.03 -23.07
C ARG A 50 -51.02 17.10 -24.14
N ALA A 51 -49.95 17.59 -24.75
CA ALA A 51 -50.04 18.55 -25.86
C ALA A 51 -50.72 17.92 -27.09
N ASN A 52 -50.50 16.61 -27.31
CA ASN A 52 -51.22 15.81 -28.29
C ASN A 52 -52.59 15.34 -27.78
N SER A 53 -53.44 16.31 -27.43
CA SER A 53 -54.82 16.03 -27.02
C SER A 53 -55.66 15.56 -28.20
N TYR A 54 -56.68 14.74 -27.93
CA TYR A 54 -57.61 14.29 -28.97
C TYR A 54 -58.33 15.45 -29.67
N ALA A 55 -58.58 16.57 -28.97
CA ALA A 55 -59.17 17.76 -29.56
C ALA A 55 -58.25 18.39 -30.63
N ASN A 56 -56.95 18.47 -30.34
CA ASN A 56 -55.96 18.97 -31.30
C ASN A 56 -55.81 18.01 -32.50
N PHE A 57 -55.81 16.69 -32.23
CA PHE A 57 -55.66 15.67 -33.26
C PHE A 57 -56.88 15.60 -34.21
N SER A 58 -58.09 15.55 -33.66
CA SER A 58 -59.34 15.51 -34.46
C SER A 58 -59.58 16.80 -35.24
N GLY A 59 -59.12 17.95 -34.76
CA GLY A 59 -59.16 19.22 -35.49
C GLY A 59 -58.36 19.21 -36.79
N CYS A 60 -57.25 18.46 -36.85
CA CYS A 60 -56.45 18.27 -38.06
C CYS A 60 -57.08 17.29 -39.07
N PHE A 61 -58.02 16.46 -38.63
CA PHE A 61 -58.69 15.44 -39.44
C PHE A 61 -60.22 15.57 -39.37
N PRO A 62 -60.79 16.66 -39.93
CA PRO A 62 -62.21 16.97 -39.78
C PRO A 62 -63.15 15.96 -40.46
N THR A 63 -62.73 15.35 -41.57
CA THR A 63 -63.55 14.38 -42.31
C THR A 63 -63.65 13.03 -41.58
N PRO A 64 -62.55 12.39 -41.15
CA PRO A 64 -62.62 11.19 -40.30
C PRO A 64 -63.30 11.45 -38.95
N ALA A 65 -63.09 12.62 -38.33
CA ALA A 65 -63.71 12.96 -37.04
C ALA A 65 -65.24 12.98 -37.09
N LYS A 66 -65.83 13.32 -38.25
CA LYS A 66 -67.29 13.32 -38.44
C LYS A 66 -67.85 11.94 -38.79
N HIS A 67 -67.16 11.19 -39.64
CA HIS A 67 -67.70 9.94 -40.20
C HIS A 67 -67.32 8.69 -39.41
N VAL A 68 -66.16 8.70 -38.73
CA VAL A 68 -65.66 7.53 -37.98
C VAL A 68 -64.90 7.97 -36.72
N PRO A 69 -65.55 8.61 -35.73
CA PRO A 69 -64.89 9.13 -34.53
C PRO A 69 -64.27 8.01 -33.67
N ALA A 70 -64.92 6.85 -33.57
CA ALA A 70 -64.43 5.74 -32.74
C ALA A 70 -63.10 5.15 -33.26
N SER A 71 -62.96 5.00 -34.58
CA SER A 71 -61.71 4.52 -35.18
C SER A 71 -60.60 5.55 -35.08
N LEU A 72 -60.92 6.84 -35.24
CA LEU A 72 -59.93 7.92 -35.09
C LEU A 72 -59.41 8.01 -33.65
N GLU A 73 -60.29 7.88 -32.65
CA GLU A 73 -59.90 7.84 -31.25
C GLU A 73 -59.03 6.62 -30.93
N SER A 74 -59.36 5.45 -31.49
CA SER A 74 -58.54 4.25 -31.38
C SER A 74 -57.13 4.46 -31.93
N VAL A 75 -57.00 5.04 -33.13
CA VAL A 75 -55.70 5.35 -33.75
C VAL A 75 -54.90 6.35 -32.91
N TRP A 76 -55.53 7.41 -32.42
CA TRP A 76 -54.88 8.39 -31.55
C TRP A 76 -54.36 7.75 -30.24
N ARG A 77 -55.17 6.90 -29.59
CA ARG A 77 -54.76 6.16 -28.39
C ARG A 77 -53.59 5.22 -28.67
N GLN A 78 -53.65 4.47 -29.78
CA GLN A 78 -52.57 3.57 -30.19
C GLN A 78 -51.28 4.32 -30.49
N LEU A 79 -51.36 5.46 -31.18
CA LEU A 79 -50.20 6.30 -31.50
C LEU A 79 -49.56 6.85 -30.23
N ASN A 80 -50.36 7.41 -29.32
CA ASN A 80 -49.84 7.94 -28.06
C ASN A 80 -49.24 6.83 -27.18
N ALA A 81 -49.89 5.66 -27.11
CA ALA A 81 -49.37 4.52 -26.36
C ALA A 81 -48.04 4.02 -26.95
N LYS A 82 -47.93 3.91 -28.28
CA LYS A 82 -46.69 3.49 -28.95
C LYS A 82 -45.58 4.51 -28.81
N LEU A 83 -45.90 5.80 -28.94
CA LEU A 83 -44.93 6.87 -28.70
C LEU A 83 -44.40 6.83 -27.26
N GLU A 84 -45.27 6.64 -26.28
CA GLU A 84 -44.87 6.52 -24.87
C GLU A 84 -43.99 5.30 -24.62
N GLU A 85 -44.41 4.14 -25.11
CA GLU A 85 -43.68 2.87 -24.96
C GLU A 85 -42.30 2.94 -25.62
N SER A 86 -42.23 3.38 -26.89
CA SER A 86 -40.98 3.53 -27.63
C SER A 86 -40.07 4.56 -26.98
N ALA A 87 -40.59 5.74 -26.59
CA ALA A 87 -39.75 6.77 -25.97
C ALA A 87 -39.16 6.29 -24.63
N ARG A 88 -39.91 5.54 -23.83
CA ARG A 88 -39.39 4.96 -22.58
C ARG A 88 -38.35 3.88 -22.84
N ALA A 89 -38.60 2.98 -23.79
CA ALA A 89 -37.65 1.92 -24.14
C ALA A 89 -36.32 2.50 -24.62
N GLU A 90 -36.35 3.42 -25.59
CA GLU A 90 -35.15 4.09 -26.11
C GLU A 90 -34.39 4.85 -25.02
N PHE A 91 -35.10 5.47 -24.07
CA PHE A 91 -34.47 6.17 -22.95
C PHE A 91 -33.73 5.21 -22.02
N GLU A 92 -34.34 4.08 -21.65
CA GLU A 92 -33.68 3.06 -20.83
C GLU A 92 -32.48 2.44 -21.57
N ASP A 93 -32.61 2.20 -22.88
CA ASP A 93 -31.51 1.72 -23.71
C ASP A 93 -30.34 2.71 -23.74
N ILE A 94 -30.61 4.01 -23.90
CA ILE A 94 -29.58 5.05 -23.84
C ILE A 94 -28.93 5.11 -22.46
N ILE A 95 -29.71 5.00 -21.37
CA ILE A 95 -29.17 4.98 -20.01
C ILE A 95 -28.20 3.81 -19.84
N HIS A 96 -28.57 2.63 -20.35
CA HIS A 96 -27.76 1.43 -20.27
C HIS A 96 -26.52 1.48 -21.17
N GLU A 97 -26.66 1.86 -22.43
CA GLU A 97 -25.55 1.95 -23.41
C GLU A 97 -24.48 2.93 -22.92
N ARG A 98 -24.90 4.05 -22.34
CA ARG A 98 -23.99 5.09 -21.85
C ARG A 98 -23.54 4.88 -20.41
N ASP A 99 -24.05 3.86 -19.72
CA ASP A 99 -23.85 3.66 -18.29
C ASP A 99 -24.06 4.96 -17.48
N ALA A 100 -25.14 5.66 -17.80
CA ALA A 100 -25.37 7.03 -17.33
C ALA A 100 -25.53 7.08 -15.80
N ILE A 101 -26.12 6.05 -15.19
CA ILE A 101 -26.33 5.98 -13.75
C ILE A 101 -24.98 5.96 -13.02
N ARG A 102 -24.05 5.09 -13.46
CA ARG A 102 -22.72 5.01 -12.84
C ARG A 102 -21.98 6.34 -12.95
N GLN A 103 -21.98 6.95 -14.14
CA GLN A 103 -21.28 8.21 -14.38
C GLN A 103 -21.86 9.38 -13.58
N LEU A 104 -23.19 9.47 -13.47
CA LEU A 104 -23.85 10.50 -12.67
C LEU A 104 -23.58 10.31 -11.17
N ASN A 105 -23.55 9.07 -10.69
CA ASN A 105 -23.20 8.76 -9.31
C ASN A 105 -21.75 9.08 -9.00
N GLU A 106 -20.83 8.78 -9.93
CA GLU A 106 -19.42 9.15 -9.82
C GLU A 106 -19.24 10.67 -9.78
N LEU A 107 -19.96 11.41 -10.62
CA LEU A 107 -19.97 12.87 -10.60
C LEU A 107 -20.44 13.42 -9.25
N ASP A 108 -21.52 12.87 -8.69
CA ASP A 108 -22.02 13.27 -7.37
C ASP A 108 -20.97 13.00 -6.26
N ARG A 109 -20.24 11.88 -6.36
CA ARG A 109 -19.09 11.57 -5.46
C ARG A 109 -17.98 12.61 -5.59
N LEU A 110 -17.53 12.90 -6.81
CA LEU A 110 -16.45 13.86 -7.08
C LEU A 110 -16.81 15.27 -6.61
N MET A 111 -18.05 15.71 -6.83
CA MET A 111 -18.53 16.99 -6.31
C MET A 111 -18.56 17.02 -4.77
N GLY A 112 -18.92 15.91 -4.12
CA GLY A 112 -18.89 15.78 -2.67
C GLY A 112 -17.47 15.94 -2.12
N GLU A 113 -16.50 15.24 -2.70
CA GLU A 113 -15.08 15.37 -2.36
C GLU A 113 -14.56 16.79 -2.59
N ALA A 114 -14.90 17.41 -3.72
CA ALA A 114 -14.47 18.77 -4.05
C ALA A 114 -15.02 19.81 -3.06
N ARG A 115 -16.30 19.67 -2.66
CA ARG A 115 -16.89 20.53 -1.60
C ARG A 115 -16.15 20.35 -0.29
N HIS A 116 -15.89 19.11 0.11
CA HIS A 116 -15.17 18.81 1.34
C HIS A 116 -13.75 19.38 1.36
N ARG A 117 -13.02 19.29 0.24
CA ARG A 117 -11.67 19.88 0.10
C ARG A 117 -11.72 21.41 0.19
N ARG A 118 -12.67 22.04 -0.52
CA ARG A 118 -12.88 23.50 -0.47
C ARG A 118 -13.19 23.98 0.94
N ASP A 119 -14.09 23.29 1.64
CA ASP A 119 -14.50 23.68 3.00
C ASP A 119 -13.35 23.51 4.03
N ARG A 120 -12.37 22.64 3.72
CA ARG A 120 -11.10 22.49 4.46
C ARG A 120 -9.98 23.45 4.01
N GLY A 121 -10.27 24.40 3.12
CA GLY A 121 -9.28 25.34 2.59
C GLY A 121 -8.28 24.74 1.59
N GLN A 122 -8.47 23.47 1.20
CA GLN A 122 -7.65 22.77 0.21
C GLN A 122 -8.29 22.93 -1.18
N GLY A 123 -7.99 24.01 -1.89
CA GLY A 123 -8.59 24.25 -3.21
C GLY A 123 -8.31 25.59 -3.87
N GLN A 124 -7.26 26.30 -3.44
CA GLN A 124 -6.87 27.53 -4.11
C GLN A 124 -6.08 27.20 -5.39
N GLY A 125 -6.77 27.32 -6.52
CA GLY A 125 -6.20 27.14 -7.85
C GLY A 125 -7.25 26.63 -8.82
N ASP A 126 -8.05 27.53 -9.38
CA ASP A 126 -8.98 27.21 -10.47
C ASP A 126 -8.19 27.08 -11.78
N VAL A 127 -7.30 26.08 -11.84
CA VAL A 127 -6.57 25.77 -13.06
C VAL A 127 -7.41 24.78 -13.84
N ALA A 128 -8.10 25.30 -14.86
CA ALA A 128 -8.92 24.45 -15.71
C ALA A 128 -8.03 23.39 -16.40
N PRO A 129 -8.44 22.11 -16.45
CA PRO A 129 -7.59 21.02 -16.95
C PRO A 129 -7.05 21.22 -18.37
N HIS A 130 -7.77 21.96 -19.21
CA HIS A 130 -7.38 22.27 -20.59
C HIS A 130 -6.21 23.27 -20.71
N THR A 131 -5.84 23.92 -19.61
CA THR A 131 -4.69 24.83 -19.55
C THR A 131 -3.39 24.13 -19.14
N LEU A 132 -3.48 22.88 -18.67
CA LEU A 132 -2.34 22.10 -18.22
C LEU A 132 -1.61 21.49 -19.41
N THR A 133 -0.29 21.64 -19.42
CA THR A 133 0.57 20.98 -20.41
C THR A 133 0.62 19.46 -20.17
N PRO A 134 0.88 18.64 -21.21
CA PRO A 134 1.02 17.19 -21.05
C PRO A 134 2.08 16.80 -20.00
N GLU A 135 3.18 17.54 -19.93
CA GLU A 135 4.25 17.31 -18.96
C GLU A 135 3.78 17.58 -17.52
N GLN A 136 2.99 18.62 -17.29
CA GLN A 136 2.42 18.90 -15.97
C GLN A 136 1.45 17.81 -15.54
N LEU A 137 0.59 17.32 -16.45
CA LEU A 137 -0.31 16.20 -16.17
C LEU A 137 0.45 14.91 -15.84
N TYR A 138 1.51 14.63 -16.60
CA TYR A 138 2.36 13.47 -16.37
C TYR A 138 3.05 13.54 -15.00
N ARG A 139 3.66 14.68 -14.66
CA ARG A 139 4.31 14.89 -13.36
C ARG A 139 3.31 14.84 -12.22
N ALA A 140 2.13 15.44 -12.35
CA ALA A 140 1.08 15.40 -11.34
C ALA A 140 0.61 13.98 -11.05
N ARG A 141 0.54 13.12 -12.07
CA ARG A 141 0.20 11.71 -11.91
C ARG A 141 1.32 10.89 -11.26
N LEU A 142 2.58 11.18 -11.60
CA LEU A 142 3.72 10.46 -11.04
C LEU A 142 4.07 10.86 -9.61
N ALA A 143 3.87 12.13 -9.26
CA ALA A 143 4.21 12.68 -7.95
C ALA A 143 3.73 11.82 -6.76
N PRO A 144 2.46 11.37 -6.66
CA PRO A 144 2.02 10.55 -5.52
C PRO A 144 2.76 9.20 -5.45
N HIS A 145 2.98 8.53 -6.58
CA HIS A 145 3.70 7.25 -6.60
C HIS A 145 5.17 7.40 -6.21
N LEU A 146 5.84 8.46 -6.68
CA LEU A 146 7.21 8.75 -6.30
C LEU A 146 7.30 9.12 -4.82
N GLN A 147 6.30 9.83 -4.29
CA GLN A 147 6.22 10.17 -2.88
C GLN A 147 6.04 8.92 -2.01
N GLU A 148 5.16 7.98 -2.38
CA GLU A 148 4.98 6.69 -1.70
C GLU A 148 6.27 5.86 -1.70
N ALA A 149 6.95 5.79 -2.84
CA ALA A 149 8.23 5.09 -2.96
C ALA A 149 9.32 5.75 -2.11
N GLN A 150 9.36 7.07 -2.08
CA GLN A 150 10.30 7.85 -1.26
C GLN A 150 10.06 7.61 0.23
N THR A 151 8.81 7.62 0.69
CA THR A 151 8.48 7.36 2.10
C THR A 151 8.90 5.95 2.50
N ALA A 152 8.59 4.94 1.69
CA ALA A 152 8.98 3.56 1.96
C ALA A 152 10.52 3.38 2.01
N LEU A 153 11.25 4.04 1.10
CA LEU A 153 12.72 3.99 1.11
C LEU A 153 13.30 4.67 2.35
N ASN A 154 12.75 5.81 2.76
CA ASN A 154 13.19 6.52 3.96
C ASN A 154 12.96 5.68 5.23
N GLU A 155 11.81 5.01 5.34
CA GLU A 155 11.51 4.08 6.44
C GLU A 155 12.54 2.92 6.50
N ASN A 156 12.89 2.35 5.35
CA ASN A 156 13.91 1.30 5.28
C ASN A 156 15.30 1.80 5.69
N ILE A 157 15.67 3.01 5.25
CA ILE A 157 16.94 3.64 5.64
C ILE A 157 16.97 3.88 7.15
N GLU A 158 15.88 4.39 7.72
CA GLU A 158 15.77 4.64 9.16
C GLU A 158 15.88 3.34 9.96
N SER A 159 15.18 2.26 9.55
CA SER A 159 15.31 0.94 10.16
C SER A 159 16.75 0.43 10.13
N THR A 160 17.39 0.51 8.96
CA THR A 160 18.77 0.04 8.77
C THR A 160 19.76 0.86 9.59
N GLN A 161 19.55 2.18 9.71
CA GLN A 161 20.39 3.04 10.54
C GLN A 161 20.25 2.69 12.02
N ASN A 162 19.02 2.46 12.49
CA ASN A 162 18.76 2.05 13.88
C ASN A 162 19.41 0.70 14.21
N GLU A 163 19.32 -0.27 13.29
CA GLU A 163 19.99 -1.57 13.43
C GLU A 163 21.52 -1.43 13.48
N ASN A 164 22.10 -0.63 12.58
CA ASN A 164 23.55 -0.37 12.57
C ASN A 164 24.03 0.30 13.86
N VAL A 165 23.26 1.26 14.40
CA VAL A 165 23.58 1.90 15.68
C VAL A 165 23.56 0.87 16.81
N ALA A 166 22.55 0.00 16.87
CA ALA A 166 22.45 -1.05 17.89
C ALA A 166 23.61 -2.06 17.78
N LEU A 167 23.96 -2.48 16.56
CA LEU A 167 25.08 -3.39 16.32
C LEU A 167 26.43 -2.74 16.68
N SER A 168 26.63 -1.47 16.34
CA SER A 168 27.83 -0.71 16.71
C SER A 168 27.99 -0.62 18.23
N GLN A 169 26.91 -0.33 18.96
CA GLN A 169 26.92 -0.28 20.43
C GLN A 169 27.27 -1.65 21.03
N ARG A 170 26.71 -2.72 20.48
CA ARG A 170 27.04 -4.09 20.90
C ARG A 170 28.50 -4.46 20.63
N ILE A 171 29.04 -4.08 19.48
CA ILE A 171 30.46 -4.33 19.18
C ILE A 171 31.36 -3.55 20.15
N GLN A 172 31.01 -2.31 20.48
CA GLN A 172 31.77 -1.50 21.44
C GLN A 172 31.74 -2.13 22.84
N SER A 173 30.59 -2.58 23.33
CA SER A 173 30.49 -3.24 24.64
C SER A 173 31.25 -4.57 24.67
N GLN A 174 31.20 -5.35 23.58
CA GLN A 174 31.98 -6.58 23.48
C GLN A 174 33.48 -6.32 23.44
N ARG A 175 33.91 -5.23 22.78
CA ARG A 175 35.33 -4.85 22.77
C ARG A 175 35.84 -4.46 24.16
N SER A 176 35.07 -3.69 24.93
CA SER A 176 35.45 -3.37 26.31
C SER A 176 35.47 -4.62 27.20
N GLU A 177 34.49 -5.52 27.04
CA GLU A 177 34.48 -6.79 27.79
C GLU A 177 35.70 -7.67 27.46
N ILE A 178 36.12 -7.72 26.19
CA ILE A 178 37.34 -8.44 25.79
C ILE A 178 38.58 -7.79 26.41
N GLU A 179 38.66 -6.46 26.41
CA GLU A 179 39.79 -5.73 27.02
C GLU A 179 39.88 -6.00 28.52
N ASP A 180 38.75 -5.98 29.22
CA ASP A 180 38.66 -6.33 30.65
C ASP A 180 39.09 -7.78 30.90
N LEU A 181 38.60 -8.73 30.09
CA LEU A 181 38.99 -10.15 30.19
C LEU A 181 40.48 -10.36 29.93
N LEU A 182 41.06 -9.69 28.92
CA LEU A 182 42.49 -9.76 28.63
C LEU A 182 43.32 -9.21 29.79
N SER A 183 42.95 -8.05 30.35
CA SER A 183 43.65 -7.48 31.51
C SER A 183 43.57 -8.41 32.74
N SER A 184 42.44 -9.08 32.95
CA SER A 184 42.28 -10.06 34.02
C SER A 184 43.16 -11.30 33.82
N LEU A 185 43.28 -11.78 32.57
CA LEU A 185 44.16 -12.89 32.22
C LEU A 185 45.64 -12.52 32.38
N GLU A 186 46.03 -11.32 31.97
CA GLU A 186 47.39 -10.81 32.18
C GLU A 186 47.73 -10.75 33.67
N SER A 187 46.79 -10.31 34.52
CA SER A 187 46.97 -10.35 35.98
C SER A 187 47.14 -11.78 36.51
N VAL A 188 46.30 -12.73 36.07
CA VAL A 188 46.40 -14.14 36.51
C VAL A 188 47.70 -14.79 36.03
N VAL A 189 48.16 -14.48 34.82
CA VAL A 189 49.46 -14.94 34.31
C VAL A 189 50.60 -14.35 35.14
N ALA A 190 50.56 -13.06 35.45
CA ALA A 190 51.55 -12.42 36.32
C ALA A 190 51.57 -13.04 37.73
N ASP A 191 50.39 -13.36 38.29
CA ASP A 191 50.28 -14.04 39.59
C ASP A 191 50.85 -15.47 39.53
N LEU A 192 50.63 -16.21 38.45
CA LEU A 192 51.22 -17.54 38.22
C LEU A 192 52.74 -17.48 38.06
N GLU A 193 53.25 -16.51 37.31
CA GLU A 193 54.69 -16.27 37.18
C GLU A 193 55.31 -15.88 38.54
N GLY A 194 54.62 -15.05 39.33
CA GLY A 194 54.99 -14.73 40.70
C GLY A 194 55.00 -15.95 41.62
N ALA A 195 53.99 -16.82 41.54
CA ALA A 195 53.92 -18.05 42.30
C ALA A 195 55.02 -19.06 41.87
N ALA A 196 55.29 -19.19 40.57
CA ALA A 196 56.33 -20.06 40.04
C ALA A 196 57.72 -19.59 40.48
N THR A 197 58.01 -18.28 40.39
CA THR A 197 59.27 -17.71 40.88
C THR A 197 59.42 -17.91 42.38
N ALA A 198 58.39 -17.64 43.18
CA ALA A 198 58.40 -17.92 44.62
C ALA A 198 58.64 -19.40 44.94
N ALA A 199 58.04 -20.33 44.19
CA ALA A 199 58.26 -21.77 44.36
C ALA A 199 59.70 -22.19 44.01
N THR A 200 60.30 -21.61 42.95
CA THR A 200 61.72 -21.87 42.62
C THR A 200 62.68 -21.32 43.66
N GLN A 201 62.42 -20.12 44.19
CA GLN A 201 63.20 -19.51 45.27
C GLN A 201 63.07 -20.34 46.57
N PHE A 202 61.86 -20.73 46.94
CA PHE A 202 61.61 -21.62 48.08
C PHE A 202 62.32 -22.97 47.91
N SER A 203 62.38 -23.52 46.70
CA SER A 203 63.13 -24.75 46.41
C SER A 203 64.64 -24.57 46.51
N ALA A 204 65.16 -23.39 46.16
CA ALA A 204 66.60 -23.09 46.21
C ALA A 204 67.08 -22.76 47.65
N GLU A 205 66.23 -22.15 48.46
CA GLU A 205 66.53 -21.71 49.83
C GLU A 205 66.27 -22.79 50.89
N ASN A 206 65.40 -23.77 50.63
CA ASN A 206 65.17 -24.86 51.59
C ASN A 206 66.32 -25.85 51.67
N ASN A 207 67.13 -25.69 52.72
CA ASN A 207 68.19 -26.63 53.11
C ASN A 207 67.65 -28.07 53.31
N LEU A 208 66.42 -28.23 53.81
CA LEU A 208 65.76 -29.53 53.98
C LEU A 208 65.63 -30.34 52.68
N ARG A 209 65.44 -29.67 51.54
CA ARG A 209 65.31 -30.35 50.24
C ARG A 209 66.68 -30.75 49.68
N LYS A 210 67.70 -29.91 49.92
CA LYS A 210 69.11 -30.23 49.61
C LYS A 210 69.61 -31.37 50.50
N GLU A 211 69.27 -31.37 51.78
CA GLU A 211 69.55 -32.44 52.73
C GLU A 211 68.80 -33.74 52.37
N ALA A 212 67.54 -33.67 51.91
CA ALA A 212 66.81 -34.83 51.43
C ALA A 212 67.42 -35.44 50.15
N LEU A 213 67.85 -34.60 49.20
CA LEU A 213 68.56 -35.05 48.00
C LEU A 213 69.94 -35.64 48.34
N GLN A 214 70.67 -35.04 49.27
CA GLN A 214 71.93 -35.60 49.78
C GLN A 214 71.72 -36.94 50.48
N MET A 215 70.68 -37.08 51.32
CA MET A 215 70.35 -38.37 51.94
C MET A 215 69.91 -39.41 50.90
N GLU A 216 69.19 -39.03 49.84
CA GLU A 216 68.80 -39.93 48.75
C GLU A 216 70.02 -40.41 47.94
N GLU A 217 70.99 -39.52 47.66
CA GLU A 217 72.28 -39.89 47.08
C GLU A 217 73.10 -40.80 48.01
N GLU A 218 73.11 -40.54 49.32
CA GLU A 218 73.79 -41.39 50.30
C GLU A 218 73.15 -42.79 50.42
N VAL A 219 71.81 -42.88 50.36
CA VAL A 219 71.08 -44.16 50.37
C VAL A 219 71.33 -44.94 49.08
N LYS A 220 71.35 -44.27 47.93
CA LYS A 220 71.64 -44.89 46.63
C LYS A 220 73.10 -45.36 46.52
N ALA A 221 74.05 -44.57 47.03
CA ALA A 221 75.46 -44.97 47.11
C ALA A 221 75.68 -46.15 48.07
N ARG A 222 74.83 -46.32 49.10
CA ARG A 222 74.83 -47.47 50.00
C ARG A 222 74.15 -48.71 49.43
N SER A 223 73.24 -48.58 48.45
CA SER A 223 72.61 -49.72 47.78
C SER A 223 73.45 -50.33 46.66
N ASP A 224 74.48 -49.62 46.21
CA ASP A 224 75.39 -50.04 45.12
C ASP A 224 76.73 -50.66 45.64
N ILE A 225 76.81 -50.98 46.95
CA ILE A 225 77.89 -51.77 47.61
C ILE A 225 77.31 -53.08 48.11
#